data_AF-A0A940TSK0-F1
#
_entry.id   AF-A0A940TSK0-F1
#
_cell.length_a   1.000
_cell.length_b   1.000
_cell.length_c   1.000
_cell.angle_alpha   90.00
_cell.angle_beta   90.00
_cell.angle_gamma   90.00
#
_symmetry.space_group_name_H-M   'P 1'
#
loop_
_entity.id
_entity.type
_entity.pdbx_description
1 polymer ?
#
loop_
_entity_poly.entity_id
_entity_poly.type
_entity_poly.pdbx_seq_one_letter_code
_entity_poly.pdbx_strand_id
1 'polypeptide(L)'
;MTLHVRYDHQCPTCNAYYIPYDVDVPCPNCGLVEQERFDFISEAVASARFNFKTQGSYVPKAWFAGSLADHILWLLFGLLEEQRKEPDGQSFNGMAYKLLGTMDWGNQVYLRDHVCAIAVRVYEKININ
;
A
#
# COMPACT_ATOMS: atom_id res chain seq x y z
N MET A 1 0.07 -15.38 -13.50
CA MET A 1 0.79 -14.11 -13.76
C MET A 1 0.21 -13.08 -12.81
N THR A 2 1.08 -12.27 -12.24
CA THR A 2 0.76 -11.19 -11.29
C THR A 2 1.52 -9.95 -11.74
N LEU A 3 0.97 -8.76 -11.48
CA LEU A 3 1.64 -7.51 -11.82
C LEU A 3 2.44 -7.03 -10.60
N HIS A 4 3.76 -7.16 -10.66
CA HIS A 4 4.66 -6.69 -9.60
C HIS A 4 5.07 -5.25 -9.83
N VAL A 5 5.31 -4.52 -8.74
CA VAL A 5 5.85 -3.16 -8.77
C VAL A 5 7.17 -3.20 -8.03
N ARG A 6 8.27 -3.03 -8.75
CA ARG A 6 9.62 -3.11 -8.18
C ARG A 6 10.14 -1.73 -7.87
N TYR A 7 10.09 -1.35 -6.61
CA TYR A 7 10.61 -0.08 -6.13
C TYR A 7 11.03 -0.19 -4.67
N ASP A 8 12.25 0.26 -4.41
CA ASP A 8 12.87 0.34 -3.10
C ASP A 8 13.50 1.73 -2.98
N HIS A 9 13.00 2.52 -2.04
CA HIS A 9 13.54 3.85 -1.75
C HIS A 9 13.90 3.96 -0.28
N GLN A 10 15.04 4.60 -0.03
CA GLN A 10 15.53 4.90 1.30
C GLN A 10 15.64 6.41 1.46
N CYS A 11 15.08 6.93 2.55
CA CYS A 11 15.24 8.34 2.89
C CYS A 11 16.73 8.69 3.05
N PRO A 12 17.24 9.73 2.37
CA PRO A 12 18.66 10.10 2.43
C PRO A 12 19.09 10.67 3.80
N THR A 13 18.13 11.06 4.66
CA THR A 13 18.43 11.61 5.99
C THR A 13 18.42 10.56 7.09
N CYS A 14 17.46 9.64 7.09
CA CYS A 14 17.30 8.68 8.18
C CYS A 14 17.39 7.21 7.74
N ASN A 15 17.66 6.94 6.46
CA ASN A 15 17.73 5.61 5.85
C ASN A 15 16.45 4.76 5.99
N ALA A 16 15.33 5.37 6.41
CA ALA A 16 14.05 4.70 6.50
C ALA A 16 13.56 4.35 5.09
N TYR A 17 13.16 3.10 4.90
CA TYR A 17 12.48 2.65 3.69
C TYR A 17 11.06 3.21 3.66
N TYR A 18 10.65 3.81 2.54
CA TYR A 18 9.28 4.27 2.30
C TYR A 18 9.05 4.52 0.79
N ILE A 19 7.82 4.86 0.41
CA ILE A 19 7.50 5.23 -0.98
C ILE A 19 7.08 6.70 -1.06
N PRO A 20 7.83 7.60 -1.70
CA PRO A 20 7.44 8.99 -1.89
C PRO A 20 6.48 9.11 -3.08
N TYR A 21 5.19 8.81 -2.86
CA TYR A 21 4.20 8.69 -3.94
C TYR A 21 3.49 10.00 -4.34
N ASP A 22 3.68 11.10 -3.60
CA ASP A 22 3.07 12.40 -3.88
C ASP A 22 3.93 13.54 -3.32
N VAL A 23 3.82 14.75 -3.87
CA VAL A 23 4.62 15.94 -3.51
C VAL A 23 4.53 16.29 -2.04
N ASP A 24 3.36 16.07 -1.43
CA ASP A 24 3.08 16.39 -0.04
C ASP A 24 3.29 15.22 0.92
N VAL A 25 3.89 14.11 0.46
CA VAL A 25 4.15 12.93 1.28
C VAL A 25 5.58 12.98 1.82
N PRO A 26 5.78 13.33 3.10
CA PRO A 26 7.10 13.31 3.71
C PRO A 26 7.55 11.87 4.03
N CYS A 27 8.84 11.71 4.29
CA CYS A 27 9.35 10.51 4.92
C CYS A 27 8.60 10.26 6.25
N PRO A 28 7.97 9.10 6.43
CA PRO A 28 7.15 8.83 7.62
C PRO A 28 7.96 8.71 8.92
N ASN A 29 9.29 8.60 8.84
CA ASN A 29 10.15 8.50 10.01
C ASN A 29 10.73 9.85 10.45
N CYS A 30 11.21 10.69 9.51
CA CYS A 30 11.89 11.95 9.85
C CYS A 30 11.21 13.22 9.32
N GLY A 31 10.14 13.11 8.55
CA GLY A 31 9.38 14.26 8.04
C GLY A 31 10.01 14.96 6.83
N LEU A 32 11.15 14.50 6.29
CA LEU A 32 11.76 15.09 5.10
C LEU A 32 10.83 14.97 3.88
N VAL A 33 10.56 16.08 3.20
CA VAL A 33 9.90 16.08 1.89
C VAL A 33 10.97 16.10 0.80
N GLU A 34 11.11 14.99 0.09
CA GLU A 34 12.14 14.84 -0.96
C GLU A 34 11.67 15.45 -2.29
N GLN A 35 12.49 15.41 -3.34
CA GLN A 35 12.05 15.71 -4.72
C GLN A 35 11.72 14.46 -5.54
N GLU A 36 12.35 13.32 -5.23
CA GLU A 36 12.09 12.06 -5.94
C GLU A 36 10.65 11.59 -5.73
N ARG A 37 9.97 11.19 -6.80
CA ARG A 37 8.60 10.66 -6.74
C ARG A 37 8.46 9.41 -7.58
N PHE A 38 7.63 8.51 -7.10
CA PHE A 38 7.25 7.29 -7.80
C PHE A 38 5.73 7.18 -7.86
N ASP A 39 5.14 6.97 -9.05
CA ASP A 39 3.69 6.87 -9.24
C ASP A 39 3.13 5.51 -8.76
N PHE A 40 3.38 5.20 -7.49
CA PHE A 40 3.03 3.93 -6.88
C PHE A 40 1.53 3.72 -6.81
N ILE A 41 0.73 4.78 -6.59
CA ILE A 41 -0.71 4.65 -6.45
C ILE A 41 -1.32 4.11 -7.75
N SER A 42 -0.92 4.64 -8.90
CA SER A 42 -1.46 4.19 -10.20
C SER A 42 -1.02 2.76 -10.53
N GLU A 43 0.24 2.41 -10.26
CA GLU A 43 0.78 1.06 -10.40
C GLU A 43 0.07 0.04 -9.49
N ALA A 44 -0.19 0.41 -8.23
CA ALA A 44 -0.91 -0.43 -7.28
C ALA A 44 -2.37 -0.67 -7.68
N VAL A 45 -3.05 0.36 -8.19
CA VAL A 45 -4.40 0.25 -8.76
C VAL A 45 -4.40 -0.71 -9.96
N ALA A 46 -3.45 -0.56 -10.87
CA ALA A 46 -3.31 -1.44 -12.04
C ALA A 46 -3.09 -2.90 -11.61
N SER A 47 -2.24 -3.13 -10.61
CA SER A 47 -1.97 -4.47 -10.09
C SER A 47 -3.19 -5.10 -9.41
N ALA A 48 -3.87 -4.35 -8.53
CA ALA A 48 -5.08 -4.80 -7.87
C ALA A 48 -6.19 -5.15 -8.88
N ARG A 49 -6.43 -4.28 -9.86
CA ARG A 49 -7.41 -4.51 -10.94
C ARG A 49 -7.04 -5.71 -11.80
N PHE A 50 -5.75 -5.91 -12.10
CA PHE A 50 -5.27 -7.06 -12.86
C PHE A 50 -5.53 -8.37 -12.10
N ASN A 51 -5.18 -8.43 -10.81
CA ASN A 51 -5.45 -9.61 -9.98
C ASN A 51 -6.95 -9.91 -9.92
N PHE A 52 -7.77 -8.89 -9.65
CA PHE A 52 -9.21 -9.05 -9.58
C PHE A 52 -9.82 -9.53 -10.91
N LYS A 53 -9.43 -8.93 -12.03
CA LYS A 53 -9.91 -9.32 -13.36
C LYS A 53 -9.51 -10.74 -13.74
N THR A 54 -8.31 -11.19 -13.35
CA THR A 54 -7.79 -12.49 -13.75
C THR A 54 -8.17 -13.63 -12.80
N GLN A 55 -8.46 -13.34 -11.53
CA GLN A 55 -8.63 -14.34 -10.48
C GLN A 55 -9.90 -14.17 -9.64
N GLY A 56 -10.65 -13.08 -9.81
CA GLY A 56 -11.85 -12.76 -9.01
C GLY A 56 -11.55 -12.33 -7.57
N SER A 57 -10.30 -12.01 -7.26
CA SER A 57 -9.79 -11.65 -5.92
C SER A 57 -8.68 -10.62 -6.06
N TYR A 58 -8.60 -9.66 -5.14
CA TYR A 58 -7.46 -8.74 -5.08
C TYR A 58 -6.18 -9.45 -4.64
N VAL A 59 -6.33 -10.46 -3.76
CA VAL A 59 -5.23 -11.31 -3.30
C VAL A 59 -4.95 -12.38 -4.35
N PRO A 60 -3.74 -12.41 -4.95
CA PRO A 60 -3.37 -13.42 -5.92
C PRO A 60 -3.03 -14.75 -5.24
N LYS A 61 -3.20 -15.86 -5.97
CA LYS A 61 -2.90 -17.22 -5.46
C LYS A 61 -1.42 -17.46 -5.10
N ALA A 62 -0.51 -16.73 -5.74
CA ALA A 62 0.92 -16.77 -5.48
C ALA A 62 1.47 -15.35 -5.58
N TRP A 63 2.27 -14.96 -4.59
CA TRP A 63 2.92 -13.65 -4.53
C TRP A 63 4.32 -13.81 -3.95
N PHE A 64 5.30 -13.17 -4.60
CA PHE A 64 6.66 -13.06 -4.08
C PHE A 64 6.94 -11.60 -3.75
N ALA A 65 7.30 -11.31 -2.51
CA ALA A 65 7.72 -9.98 -2.08
C ALA A 65 9.24 -9.85 -2.23
N GLY A 66 9.69 -9.20 -3.31
CA GLY A 66 11.10 -8.97 -3.61
C GLY A 66 11.58 -7.53 -3.37
N SER A 67 10.65 -6.61 -3.08
CA SER A 67 10.88 -5.19 -2.84
C SER A 67 9.91 -4.66 -1.78
N LEU A 68 10.17 -3.46 -1.25
CA LEU A 68 9.26 -2.73 -0.38
C LEU A 68 7.90 -2.53 -1.06
N ALA A 69 7.89 -2.13 -2.33
CA ALA A 69 6.67 -1.97 -3.10
C ALA A 69 5.86 -3.27 -3.20
N ASP A 70 6.50 -4.42 -3.45
CA ASP A 70 5.81 -5.72 -3.46
C ASP A 70 5.25 -6.10 -2.08
N HIS A 71 5.97 -5.77 -1.01
CA HIS A 71 5.50 -6.00 0.35
C HIS A 71 4.27 -5.15 0.66
N ILE A 72 4.30 -3.86 0.33
CA ILE A 72 3.17 -2.96 0.51
C ILE A 72 1.98 -3.44 -0.33
N LEU A 73 2.18 -3.82 -1.60
CA LEU A 73 1.11 -4.38 -2.45
C LEU A 73 0.42 -5.58 -1.79
N TRP A 74 1.19 -6.49 -1.19
CA TRP A 74 0.62 -7.64 -0.48
C TRP A 74 -0.34 -7.22 0.64
N LEU A 75 0.06 -6.23 1.45
CA LEU A 75 -0.79 -5.66 2.50
C LEU A 75 -2.05 -5.00 1.91
N LEU A 76 -1.88 -4.21 0.85
CA LEU A 76 -3.00 -3.54 0.18
C LEU A 76 -4.03 -4.54 -0.36
N PHE A 77 -3.59 -5.63 -0.97
CA PHE A 77 -4.50 -6.66 -1.49
C PHE A 77 -5.31 -7.30 -0.37
N GLY A 78 -4.70 -7.57 0.78
CA GLY A 78 -5.40 -8.08 1.96
C GLY A 78 -6.49 -7.12 2.42
N LEU A 79 -6.17 -5.84 2.58
CA LEU A 79 -7.14 -4.81 3.00
C LEU A 79 -8.30 -4.63 2.00
N LEU A 80 -7.99 -4.57 0.70
CA LEU A 80 -9.00 -4.45 -0.35
C LEU A 80 -9.92 -5.68 -0.39
N GLU A 81 -9.35 -6.87 -0.22
CA GLU A 81 -10.11 -8.12 -0.21
C GLU A 81 -10.99 -8.25 1.02
N GLU A 82 -10.51 -7.81 2.18
CA GLU A 82 -11.30 -7.74 3.42
C GLU A 82 -12.51 -6.83 3.25
N GLN A 83 -12.30 -5.58 2.80
CA GLN A 83 -13.40 -4.63 2.56
C GLN A 83 -14.45 -5.19 1.60
N ARG A 84 -13.99 -5.94 0.58
CA ARG A 84 -14.84 -6.51 -0.46
C ARG A 84 -15.70 -7.66 0.08
N LYS A 85 -15.16 -8.49 0.96
CA LYS A 85 -15.85 -9.67 1.52
C LYS A 85 -16.74 -9.33 2.72
N GLU A 86 -16.26 -8.44 3.57
CA GLU A 86 -16.91 -8.09 4.83
C GLU A 86 -17.07 -6.57 4.95
N PRO A 87 -17.96 -5.95 4.14
CA PRO A 87 -18.30 -4.54 4.32
C PRO A 87 -19.13 -4.39 5.59
N ASP A 88 -18.46 -4.24 6.73
CA ASP A 88 -19.05 -4.17 8.07
C ASP A 88 -19.65 -2.79 8.42
N GLY A 89 -19.88 -1.96 7.40
CA GLY A 89 -20.38 -0.59 7.55
C GLY A 89 -19.34 0.41 8.08
N GLN A 90 -18.11 -0.03 8.43
CA GLN A 90 -17.02 0.89 8.72
C GLN A 90 -16.49 1.52 7.44
N SER A 91 -15.89 2.71 7.56
CA SER A 91 -15.14 3.30 6.45
C SER A 91 -13.89 2.47 6.17
N PHE A 92 -13.48 2.40 4.89
CA PHE A 92 -12.26 1.69 4.50
C PHE A 92 -11.03 2.15 5.30
N ASN A 93 -10.92 3.46 5.56
CA ASN A 93 -9.84 4.02 6.37
C ASN A 93 -9.87 3.47 7.81
N GLY A 94 -11.04 3.42 8.46
CA GLY A 94 -11.18 2.87 9.81
C GLY A 94 -10.82 1.39 9.89
N MET A 95 -11.28 0.61 8.92
CA MET A 95 -10.93 -0.82 8.81
C MET A 95 -9.42 -1.00 8.56
N ALA A 96 -8.83 -0.27 7.61
CA ALA A 96 -7.41 -0.36 7.29
C ALA A 96 -6.53 0.00 8.49
N TYR A 97 -6.84 1.10 9.17
CA TYR A 97 -6.11 1.52 10.37
C TYR A 97 -6.19 0.48 11.49
N LYS A 98 -7.38 -0.10 11.71
CA LYS A 98 -7.59 -1.16 12.71
C LYS A 98 -6.74 -2.40 12.39
N LEU A 99 -6.82 -2.93 11.18
CA LEU A 99 -6.10 -4.15 10.80
C LEU A 99 -4.59 -3.96 10.83
N LEU A 100 -4.09 -2.88 10.24
CA LEU A 100 -2.66 -2.54 10.27
C LEU A 100 -2.18 -2.31 11.71
N GLY A 101 -3.03 -1.76 12.59
CA GLY A 101 -2.73 -1.57 14.01
C GLY A 101 -2.57 -2.86 14.83
N THR A 102 -3.09 -3.98 14.35
CA THR A 102 -2.93 -5.30 15.02
C THR A 102 -1.65 -6.05 14.63
N MET A 103 -0.93 -5.58 13.61
CA MET A 103 0.30 -6.22 13.13
C MET A 103 1.51 -5.84 14.00
N ASP A 104 2.49 -6.72 14.08
CA ASP A 104 3.81 -6.39 14.64
C ASP A 104 4.71 -5.79 13.55
N TRP A 105 4.95 -4.48 13.66
CA TRP A 105 5.80 -3.73 12.72
C TRP A 105 7.28 -3.71 13.14
N GLY A 106 7.61 -4.19 14.33
CA GLY A 106 8.95 -4.06 14.91
C GLY A 106 9.51 -2.64 14.78
N ASN A 107 10.72 -2.53 14.24
CA ASN A 107 11.41 -1.25 14.02
C ASN A 107 10.84 -0.42 12.84
N GLN A 108 9.88 -0.96 12.09
CA GLN A 108 9.24 -0.30 10.95
C GLN A 108 7.85 0.25 11.29
N VAL A 109 7.54 0.44 12.58
CA VAL A 109 6.24 1.01 13.02
C VAL A 109 5.91 2.35 12.35
N TYR A 110 6.93 3.12 11.97
CA TYR A 110 6.78 4.36 11.22
C TYR A 110 6.06 4.15 9.86
N LEU A 111 6.13 2.96 9.24
CA LEU A 111 5.46 2.66 7.98
C LEU A 111 3.96 2.47 8.10
N ARG A 112 3.43 2.15 9.29
CA ARG A 112 2.01 1.77 9.44
C ARG A 112 1.07 2.82 8.86
N ASP A 113 1.22 4.06 9.28
CA ASP A 113 0.35 5.16 8.88
C ASP A 113 0.56 5.52 7.40
N HIS A 114 1.80 5.36 6.91
CA HIS A 114 2.14 5.52 5.49
C HIS A 114 1.44 4.49 4.60
N VAL A 115 1.46 3.21 5.00
CA VAL A 115 0.76 2.13 4.30
C VAL A 115 -0.76 2.34 4.35
N CYS A 116 -1.29 2.80 5.49
CA CYS A 116 -2.71 3.13 5.61
C CYS A 116 -3.12 4.25 4.64
N ALA A 117 -2.32 5.33 4.56
CA ALA A 117 -2.58 6.43 3.64
C ALA A 117 -2.56 5.97 2.17
N ILE A 118 -1.56 5.16 1.79
CA ILE A 118 -1.50 4.52 0.47
C ILE A 118 -2.76 3.70 0.20
N ALA A 119 -3.18 2.86 1.15
CA ALA A 119 -4.34 2.00 1.00
C ALA A 119 -5.60 2.79 0.71
N VAL A 120 -5.83 3.87 1.46
CA VAL A 120 -6.99 4.76 1.27
C VAL A 120 -6.98 5.36 -0.13
N ARG A 121 -5.85 5.90 -0.59
CA ARG A 121 -5.72 6.48 -1.94
C ARG A 121 -5.96 5.46 -3.05
N VAL A 122 -5.43 4.25 -2.89
CA VAL A 122 -5.64 3.15 -3.86
C VAL A 122 -7.11 2.74 -3.89
N TYR A 123 -7.74 2.57 -2.73
CA TYR A 123 -9.16 2.26 -2.63
C TYR A 123 -10.04 3.32 -3.29
N GLU A 124 -9.78 4.60 -3.02
CA GLU A 124 -10.48 5.72 -3.67
C GLU A 124 -10.35 5.63 -5.20
N LYS A 125 -9.11 5.51 -5.72
CA LYS A 125 -8.89 5.41 -7.18
C LYS A 125 -9.51 4.16 -7.81
N ILE A 126 -9.61 3.04 -7.09
CA ILE A 126 -10.28 1.84 -7.61
C ILE A 126 -11.77 2.10 -7.82
N ASN A 127 -12.41 2.83 -6.89
CA ASN A 127 -13.85 3.10 -6.87
C ASN A 127 -14.29 4.35 -7.66
N ILE A 128 -13.36 5.11 -8.20
CA ILE A 128 -13.66 6.17 -9.17
C ILE A 128 -13.74 5.51 -10.56
N ASN A 129 -14.92 5.63 -11.20
CA ASN A 129 -15.20 5.17 -12.56
C ASN A 129 -14.47 6.00 -13.61
#